data_AF-A0A9J6CF47-F1
#
_entry.id   AF-A0A9J6CF47-F1
#
_cell.length_a   1.000
_cell.length_b   1.000
_cell.length_c   1.000
_cell.angle_alpha   90.00
_cell.angle_beta   90.00
_cell.angle_gamma   90.00
#
_symmetry.space_group_name_H-M   'P 1'
#
loop_
_entity.id
_entity.type
_entity.pdbx_description
1 polymer ?
#
loop_
_entity_poly.entity_id
_entity_poly.type
_entity_poly.pdbx_seq_one_letter_code
_entity_poly.pdbx_strand_id
1 'polypeptide(L)'
;MVVLKNFQFIAFATGYDFTFPFLSVDSGISVYDKCVQPLYKQCINANRPSMAIIGRKNLPSREEMLQDIQKILKLEILQKIFIKHITWDLRNMDCILDDLAKTSGIEPLKQVLVDLSTHQVQHAFENSKTFRFYNYKVFE
;
A
#
# COMPACT_ATOMS: atom_id res chain seq x y z
N MET A 1 -19.56 40.31 8.47
CA MET A 1 -20.50 39.60 9.36
C MET A 1 -20.08 38.13 9.37
N VAL A 2 -19.54 37.61 10.48
CA VAL A 2 -19.10 36.21 10.58
C VAL A 2 -20.31 35.38 10.99
N VAL A 3 -20.75 34.47 10.13
CA VAL A 3 -21.83 33.53 10.47
C VAL A 3 -21.23 32.41 11.31
N LEU A 4 -21.51 32.42 12.62
CA LEU A 4 -21.18 31.31 13.50
C LEU A 4 -22.13 30.15 13.21
N LYS A 5 -21.58 28.99 12.83
CA LYS A 5 -22.33 27.75 12.65
C LYS A 5 -22.16 26.88 13.90
N ASN A 6 -23.28 26.45 14.48
CA ASN A 6 -23.31 25.51 15.58
C ASN A 6 -23.47 24.08 15.03
N PHE A 7 -22.67 23.14 15.54
CA PHE A 7 -22.72 21.73 15.19
C PHE A 7 -22.98 20.90 16.45
N GLN A 8 -23.78 19.84 16.31
CA GLN A 8 -24.11 18.95 17.44
C GLN A 8 -23.09 17.82 17.59
N PHE A 9 -22.49 17.39 16.48
CA PHE A 9 -21.49 16.33 16.44
C PHE A 9 -20.38 16.69 15.47
N ILE A 10 -19.17 16.25 15.77
CA ILE A 10 -17.99 16.36 14.92
C ILE A 10 -17.43 14.95 14.75
N ALA A 11 -17.31 14.49 13.50
CA ALA A 11 -16.73 13.20 13.17
C ALA A 11 -15.35 13.41 12.53
N PHE A 12 -14.31 12.84 13.15
CA PHE A 12 -12.95 12.88 12.60
C PHE A 12 -12.73 11.72 11.64
N ALA A 13 -12.70 12.03 10.34
CA ALA A 13 -12.35 11.09 9.26
C ALA A 13 -10.93 11.37 8.73
N THR A 14 -9.97 11.59 9.63
CA THR A 14 -8.59 12.02 9.31
C THR A 14 -7.61 10.87 9.04
N GLY A 15 -8.12 9.65 8.91
CA GLY A 15 -7.32 8.44 8.69
C GLY A 15 -6.77 7.83 9.97
N TYR A 16 -5.77 6.96 9.82
CA TYR A 16 -5.17 6.14 10.89
C TYR A 16 -3.64 6.18 10.83
N ASP A 17 -2.99 5.73 11.90
CA ASP A 17 -1.54 5.56 12.01
C ASP A 17 -1.18 4.09 12.25
N PHE A 18 -0.01 3.67 11.75
CA PHE A 18 0.51 2.32 12.02
C PHE A 18 1.04 2.25 13.46
N THR A 19 0.52 1.30 14.24
CA THR A 19 0.99 1.02 15.61
C THR A 19 1.18 -0.49 15.78
N PHE A 20 2.36 -0.88 16.26
CA PHE A 20 2.72 -2.28 16.52
C PHE A 20 3.10 -2.47 17.99
N PRO A 21 2.13 -2.47 18.93
CA PRO A 21 2.41 -2.44 20.37
C PRO A 21 3.10 -3.71 20.89
N PHE A 22 3.13 -4.76 20.08
CA PHE A 22 3.77 -6.05 20.37
C PHE A 22 5.22 -6.16 19.83
N LEU A 23 5.70 -5.20 19.04
CA LEU A 23 7.07 -5.21 18.51
C LEU A 23 8.01 -4.44 19.43
N SER A 24 9.08 -5.10 19.90
CA SER A 24 10.21 -4.41 20.53
C SER A 24 10.93 -3.51 19.51
N VAL A 25 11.60 -2.46 20.00
CA VAL A 25 12.57 -1.67 19.22
C VAL A 25 13.65 -2.54 18.57
N ASP A 26 13.96 -3.68 19.20
CA ASP A 26 14.91 -4.66 18.66
C ASP A 26 14.43 -5.33 17.38
N SER A 27 13.14 -5.27 17.04
CA SER A 27 12.59 -5.81 15.79
C SER A 27 13.26 -5.19 14.56
N GLY A 28 13.85 -3.99 14.69
CA GLY A 28 14.47 -3.29 13.57
C GLY A 28 13.46 -2.69 12.60
N ILE A 29 12.18 -2.65 12.96
CA ILE A 29 11.11 -1.91 12.28
C ILE A 29 10.92 -0.57 12.97
N SER A 30 10.73 0.48 12.17
CA SER A 30 10.34 1.81 12.60
C SER A 30 9.16 2.29 11.78
N VAL A 31 8.33 3.13 12.37
CA VAL A 31 7.25 3.83 11.68
C VAL A 31 7.60 5.30 11.67
N TYR A 32 7.74 5.89 10.48
CA TYR A 32 8.00 7.32 10.30
C TYR A 32 7.04 7.88 9.26
N ASP A 33 6.30 8.94 9.61
CA ASP A 33 5.30 9.59 8.74
C ASP A 33 4.36 8.58 8.02
N LYS A 34 3.71 7.71 8.81
CA LYS A 34 2.84 6.62 8.32
C LYS A 34 3.53 5.60 7.39
N CYS A 35 4.85 5.61 7.26
CA CYS A 35 5.61 4.62 6.50
C CYS A 35 6.30 3.63 7.44
N VAL A 36 6.13 2.33 7.20
CA VAL A 36 6.78 1.26 7.95
C VAL A 36 8.06 0.86 7.24
N GLN A 37 9.20 0.92 7.94
CA GLN A 37 10.51 0.73 7.34
C GLN A 37 11.51 0.01 8.26
N PRO A 38 12.48 -0.74 7.71
CA PRO A 38 12.65 -1.05 6.29
C PRO A 38 11.87 -2.30 5.87
N LEU A 39 10.96 -2.16 4.90
CA LEU A 39 10.21 -3.27 4.32
C LEU A 39 10.56 -3.49 2.85
N TYR A 40 11.20 -4.62 2.54
CA TYR A 40 11.40 -5.09 1.18
C TYR A 40 10.08 -5.60 0.59
N LYS A 41 9.77 -5.16 -0.64
CA LYS A 41 8.48 -5.36 -1.30
C LYS A 41 7.27 -5.07 -0.39
N GLN A 42 7.43 -4.11 0.53
CA GLN A 42 6.41 -3.72 1.53
C GLN A 42 5.97 -4.83 2.49
N CYS A 43 6.65 -5.97 2.48
CA CYS A 43 6.26 -7.16 3.24
C CYS A 43 7.35 -7.65 4.19
N ILE A 44 8.63 -7.44 3.89
CA ILE A 44 9.70 -8.21 4.54
C ILE A 44 10.66 -7.30 5.27
N ASN A 45 10.89 -7.57 6.55
CA ASN A 45 11.81 -6.78 7.35
C ASN A 45 13.26 -7.00 6.87
N ALA A 46 13.84 -6.00 6.20
CA ALA A 46 15.19 -6.10 5.66
C ALA A 46 16.26 -6.24 6.76
N ASN A 47 15.99 -5.76 7.99
CA ASN A 47 16.88 -5.91 9.14
C ASN A 47 16.77 -7.30 9.77
N ARG A 48 15.60 -7.96 9.66
CA ARG A 48 15.35 -9.31 10.18
C ARG A 48 14.48 -10.12 9.20
N PRO A 49 15.06 -10.72 8.14
CA PRO A 49 14.29 -11.34 7.06
C PRO A 49 13.45 -12.58 7.46
N SER A 50 13.64 -13.10 8.67
CA SER A 50 12.76 -14.11 9.28
C SER A 50 11.41 -13.53 9.74
N MET A 51 11.26 -12.21 9.75
CA MET A 51 10.04 -11.47 10.11
C MET A 51 9.44 -10.84 8.85
N ALA A 52 8.17 -11.15 8.59
CA ALA A 52 7.40 -10.55 7.52
C ALA A 52 6.13 -9.90 8.07
N ILE A 53 5.83 -8.71 7.56
CA ILE A 53 4.53 -8.07 7.59
C ILE A 53 3.82 -8.47 6.29
N ILE A 54 3.31 -9.71 6.32
CA ILE A 54 2.56 -10.50 5.34
C ILE A 54 3.38 -11.21 4.22
N GLY A 55 3.56 -12.54 4.39
CA GLY A 55 3.87 -13.54 3.33
C GLY A 55 5.36 -13.87 3.11
N ARG A 56 5.71 -15.18 3.05
CA ARG A 56 7.11 -15.69 2.96
C ARG A 56 7.40 -16.45 1.65
N LYS A 57 8.58 -16.21 1.04
CA LYS A 57 9.32 -17.09 0.10
C LYS A 57 10.82 -16.81 0.20
N ASN A 58 11.67 -17.49 -0.58
CA ASN A 58 13.13 -17.28 -0.66
C ASN A 58 13.48 -15.81 -0.94
N LEU A 59 14.43 -15.27 -0.17
CA LEU A 59 14.74 -13.85 -0.13
C LEU A 59 16.15 -13.57 -0.64
N PRO A 60 16.36 -12.41 -1.29
CA PRO A 60 17.69 -11.92 -1.60
C PRO A 60 18.43 -11.53 -0.31
N SER A 61 19.72 -11.19 -0.45
CA SER A 61 20.54 -10.72 0.67
C SER A 61 19.99 -9.43 1.26
N ARG A 62 20.39 -9.12 2.49
CA ARG A 62 20.03 -7.88 3.18
C ARG A 62 20.47 -6.66 2.38
N GLU A 63 21.66 -6.72 1.82
CA GLU A 63 22.27 -5.63 1.05
C GLU A 63 21.44 -5.34 -0.20
N GLU A 64 21.03 -6.37 -0.94
CA GLU A 64 20.16 -6.23 -2.12
C GLU A 64 18.79 -5.65 -1.75
N MET A 65 18.17 -6.15 -0.67
CA MET A 65 16.88 -5.62 -0.20
C MET A 65 16.96 -4.13 0.16
N LEU A 66 18.03 -3.69 0.82
CA LEU A 66 18.21 -2.29 1.17
C LEU A 66 18.46 -1.40 -0.06
N GLN A 67 19.18 -1.91 -1.07
CA GLN A 67 19.39 -1.18 -2.33
C GLN A 67 18.08 -0.96 -3.09
N ASP A 68 17.23 -1.99 -3.16
CA ASP A 68 15.92 -1.89 -3.81
C ASP A 68 15.01 -0.90 -3.09
N ILE A 69 14.97 -0.94 -1.75
CA ILE A 69 14.21 0.03 -0.95
C ILE A 69 14.71 1.45 -1.23
N GLN A 70 16.03 1.67 -1.23
CA GLN A 70 16.60 3.00 -1.52
C GLN A 70 16.28 3.49 -2.94
N LYS A 71 16.23 2.58 -3.91
CA LYS A 71 15.87 2.91 -5.30
C LYS A 71 14.42 3.38 -5.39
N ILE A 72 13.49 2.67 -4.74
CA ILE A 72 12.06 3.04 -4.69
C ILE A 72 11.89 4.41 -4.04
N LEU A 73 12.47 4.61 -2.86
CA LEU A 73 12.39 5.89 -2.15
C LEU A 73 12.94 7.06 -2.99
N LYS A 74 14.04 6.86 -3.71
CA LYS A 74 14.61 7.88 -4.61
C LYS A 74 13.67 8.22 -5.77
N LEU A 75 13.07 7.21 -6.40
CA LEU A 75 12.13 7.42 -7.50
C LEU A 75 10.88 8.18 -7.04
N GLU A 76 10.39 7.91 -5.83
CA GLU A 76 9.19 8.54 -5.28
C GLU A 76 9.43 9.99 -4.86
N ILE A 77 10.61 10.29 -4.27
CA ILE A 77 11.04 11.67 -3.99
C ILE A 77 11.11 12.48 -5.29
N LEU A 78 11.66 11.90 -6.37
CA LEU A 78 11.73 12.54 -7.69
C LEU A 78 10.34 12.80 -8.28
N GLN A 79 9.37 11.90 -8.03
CA GLN A 79 7.99 12.03 -8.47
C GLN A 79 7.13 12.92 -7.55
N LYS A 80 7.71 13.54 -6.52
CA LYS A 80 7.02 14.36 -5.50
C LYS A 80 5.86 13.62 -4.82
N ILE A 81 5.95 12.30 -4.71
CA ILE A 81 4.97 11.49 -3.99
C ILE A 81 5.22 11.70 -2.49
N PHE A 82 4.18 12.08 -1.75
CA PHE A 82 4.30 12.23 -0.30
C PHE A 82 4.55 10.85 0.35
N ILE A 83 5.55 10.78 1.22
CA ILE A 83 6.06 9.55 1.86
C ILE A 83 4.95 8.74 2.55
N LYS A 84 3.95 9.42 3.13
CA LYS A 84 2.77 8.81 3.77
C LYS A 84 1.87 7.95 2.87
N HIS A 85 2.09 7.94 1.54
CA HIS A 85 1.30 7.15 0.59
C HIS A 85 2.08 5.96 -0.02
N ILE A 86 3.35 5.77 0.35
CA ILE A 86 4.24 4.79 -0.30
C ILE A 86 3.76 3.35 -0.10
N THR A 87 3.32 3.00 1.10
CA THR A 87 2.89 1.63 1.45
C THR A 87 1.63 1.16 0.69
N TRP A 88 0.93 2.05 -0.02
CA TRP A 88 -0.31 1.73 -0.73
C TRP A 88 -0.51 2.59 -1.97
N ASP A 89 0.54 2.78 -2.78
CA ASP A 89 0.38 3.47 -4.06
C ASP A 89 -0.39 2.59 -5.05
N LEU A 90 -1.71 2.82 -5.11
CA LEU A 90 -2.63 2.14 -6.00
C LEU A 90 -2.23 2.23 -7.48
N ARG A 91 -1.40 3.22 -7.88
CA ARG A 91 -1.00 3.43 -9.28
C ARG A 91 -0.05 2.36 -9.81
N ASN A 92 0.66 1.66 -8.93
CA ASN A 92 1.66 0.65 -9.30
C ASN A 92 1.32 -0.75 -8.75
N MET A 93 0.09 -0.94 -8.25
CA MET A 93 -0.31 -2.20 -7.59
C MET A 93 -0.27 -3.40 -8.54
N ASP A 94 -0.60 -3.20 -9.81
CA ASP A 94 -0.51 -4.22 -10.87
C ASP A 94 0.94 -4.71 -11.05
N CYS A 95 1.88 -3.79 -11.22
CA CYS A 95 3.30 -4.08 -11.38
C CYS A 95 3.87 -4.81 -10.15
N ILE A 96 3.47 -4.39 -8.95
CA ILE A 96 3.91 -5.00 -7.69
C ILE A 96 3.34 -6.42 -7.55
N LEU A 97 2.04 -6.61 -7.82
CA LEU A 97 1.41 -7.92 -7.72
C LEU A 97 1.96 -8.90 -8.75
N ASP A 98 2.27 -8.45 -9.96
CA ASP A 98 2.92 -9.27 -10.99
C ASP A 98 4.35 -9.66 -10.62
N ASP A 99 5.13 -8.72 -10.07
CA ASP A 99 6.47 -8.97 -9.59
C ASP A 99 6.48 -9.93 -8.38
N LEU A 100 5.51 -9.79 -7.47
CA LEU A 100 5.28 -10.73 -6.39
C LEU A 100 4.85 -12.10 -6.93
N ALA A 101 3.98 -12.17 -7.93
CA ALA A 101 3.55 -13.43 -8.53
C ALA A 101 4.72 -14.18 -9.17
N LYS A 102 5.54 -13.47 -9.95
CA LYS A 102 6.78 -13.99 -10.56
C LYS A 102 7.76 -14.48 -9.50
N THR A 103 8.03 -13.66 -8.48
CA THR A 103 8.92 -14.01 -7.37
C THR A 103 8.38 -15.25 -6.64
N SER A 104 7.06 -15.30 -6.42
CA SER A 104 6.39 -16.36 -5.67
C SER A 104 6.06 -17.61 -6.47
N GLY A 105 6.21 -17.58 -7.79
CA GLY A 105 5.93 -18.72 -8.67
C GLY A 105 4.44 -19.08 -8.68
N ILE A 106 3.56 -18.13 -8.34
CA ILE A 106 2.11 -18.29 -8.40
C ILE A 106 1.59 -17.72 -9.71
N GLU A 107 0.37 -18.11 -10.09
CA GLU A 107 -0.31 -17.53 -11.23
C GLU A 107 -0.53 -16.02 -11.02
N PRO A 108 -0.14 -15.17 -11.98
CA PRO A 108 -0.44 -13.73 -11.94
C PRO A 108 -1.93 -13.45 -11.86
N LEU A 109 -2.28 -12.26 -11.38
CA LEU A 109 -3.67 -11.85 -11.28
C LEU A 109 -4.28 -11.75 -12.68
N LYS A 110 -5.48 -12.33 -12.89
CA LYS A 110 -6.19 -12.20 -14.17
C LYS A 110 -6.43 -10.73 -14.48
N GLN A 111 -6.12 -10.30 -15.71
CA GLN A 111 -6.25 -8.91 -16.15
C GLN A 111 -7.67 -8.35 -15.91
N VAL A 112 -8.71 -9.16 -16.10
CA VAL A 112 -10.11 -8.76 -15.85
C VAL A 112 -10.35 -8.26 -14.41
N LEU A 113 -9.61 -8.78 -13.42
CA LEU A 113 -9.72 -8.33 -12.03
C LEU A 113 -9.03 -6.97 -11.83
N VAL A 114 -7.92 -6.73 -12.53
CA VAL A 114 -7.23 -5.43 -12.54
C VAL A 114 -8.11 -4.37 -13.20
N ASP A 115 -8.69 -4.68 -14.36
CA ASP A 115 -9.59 -3.81 -15.10
C ASP A 115 -10.83 -3.48 -14.29
N LEU A 116 -11.41 -4.49 -13.63
CA LEU A 116 -12.56 -4.32 -12.73
C LEU A 116 -12.23 -3.38 -11.56
N SER A 117 -11.11 -3.60 -10.88
CA SER A 117 -10.66 -2.76 -9.77
C SER A 117 -10.44 -1.31 -10.22
N THR A 118 -9.77 -1.12 -11.36
CA THR A 118 -9.49 0.21 -11.93
C THR A 118 -10.79 0.94 -12.26
N HIS A 119 -11.73 0.26 -12.91
CA HIS A 119 -13.05 0.81 -13.21
C HIS A 119 -13.82 1.19 -11.93
N GLN A 120 -13.80 0.36 -10.88
CA GLN A 120 -14.48 0.69 -9.62
C GLN A 120 -13.88 1.93 -8.95
N VAL A 121 -12.56 2.07 -8.93
CA VAL A 121 -11.88 3.25 -8.37
C VAL A 121 -12.23 4.51 -9.14
N GLN A 122 -12.18 4.46 -10.48
CA GLN A 122 -12.57 5.55 -11.37
C GLN A 122 -14.01 6.02 -11.08
N HIS A 123 -14.97 5.09 -11.07
CA HIS A 123 -16.38 5.40 -10.87
C HIS A 123 -16.70 5.85 -9.44
N ALA A 124 -16.00 5.34 -8.43
CA ALA A 124 -16.12 5.85 -7.07
C ALA A 124 -15.68 7.32 -6.96
N PHE A 125 -14.68 7.71 -7.75
CA PHE A 125 -14.17 9.08 -7.83
C PHE A 125 -15.14 10.01 -8.56
N GLU A 126 -15.67 9.57 -9.70
CA GLU A 126 -16.59 10.35 -10.53
C GLU A 126 -18.00 10.42 -9.94
N ASN A 127 -18.48 9.33 -9.33
CA ASN A 127 -19.88 9.14 -8.97
C ASN A 127 -20.04 8.48 -7.59
N SER A 128 -19.60 9.18 -6.53
CA SER A 128 -19.58 8.70 -5.15
C SER A 128 -20.92 8.19 -4.59
N LYS A 129 -22.07 8.58 -5.17
CA LYS A 129 -23.41 8.14 -4.72
C LYS A 129 -23.92 6.88 -5.42
N THR A 130 -23.48 6.62 -6.65
CA THR A 130 -24.09 5.60 -7.52
C THR A 130 -23.10 4.51 -7.95
N PHE A 131 -21.81 4.65 -7.64
CA PHE A 131 -20.77 3.67 -8.00
C PHE A 131 -21.03 2.25 -7.48
N ARG A 132 -21.94 2.06 -6.51
CA ARG A 132 -22.34 0.75 -5.98
C ARG A 132 -23.49 0.08 -6.73
N PHE A 133 -24.09 0.75 -7.72
CA PHE A 133 -25.23 0.20 -8.47
C PHE A 133 -24.81 -0.65 -9.67
N TYR A 134 -23.51 -0.69 -9.99
CA TYR A 134 -22.98 -1.53 -11.05
C TYR A 134 -22.93 -3.00 -10.62
N ASN A 135 -23.47 -3.87 -11.47
CA ASN A 135 -23.36 -5.32 -11.32
C ASN A 135 -22.42 -5.85 -12.40
N TYR A 136 -21.39 -6.58 -12.00
CA TYR A 136 -20.38 -7.12 -12.91
C TYR A 136 -20.56 -8.63 -13.04
N LYS A 137 -20.40 -9.14 -14.27
CA LYS A 137 -20.33 -10.56 -14.56
C LYS A 137 -19.01 -10.82 -15.26
N VAL A 138 -18.16 -11.64 -14.65
CA VAL A 138 -16.90 -12.08 -15.24
C VAL A 138 -17.19 -13.28 -16.14
N PHE A 139 -16.71 -13.22 -17.37
CA PHE A 139 -16.73 -14.35 -18.29
C PHE A 139 -15.35 -15.01 -18.29
N GLU A 140 -15.33 -16.34 -18.34
CA GLU A 140 -14.10 -17.14 -18.44
C GLU A 140 -13.58 -17.22 -19.87
#